data_AF-A0A060CHA3-F1
#
_entry.id   AF-A0A060CHA3-F1
#
_cell.length_a   1.000
_cell.length_b   1.000
_cell.length_c   1.000
_cell.angle_alpha   90.00
_cell.angle_beta   90.00
_cell.angle_gamma   90.00
#
_symmetry.space_group_name_H-M   'P 1'
#
loop_
_entity.id
_entity.type
_entity.pdbx_description
1 polymer ?
#
loop_
_entity_poly.entity_id
_entity_poly.type
_entity_poly.pdbx_seq_one_letter_code
_entity_poly.pdbx_strand_id
1 'polypeptide(L)'
;NIGQRIKREQVLGTSGVVDGKNAFHFQICCEQKMLDVLCGRIHGGINIAFPGRFKPVYGSEYYYFPAGTPVYRDIPKGFVHAPANLTTEDLYIINSGGDTKTLTEKKRWFL
;
A
#
# COMPACT_ATOMS: atom_id res chain seq x y z
N ASN A 1 9.05 27.18 -1.02
CA ASN A 1 9.74 28.20 -0.18
C ASN A 1 10.43 27.52 0.99
N ILE A 2 11.67 27.91 1.28
CA ILE A 2 12.40 27.41 2.46
C ILE A 2 11.63 27.83 3.71
N GLY A 3 11.43 26.89 4.65
CA GLY A 3 10.70 27.13 5.91
C GLY A 3 9.17 27.11 5.79
N GLN A 4 8.60 26.79 4.63
CA GLN A 4 7.16 26.71 4.45
C GLN A 4 6.59 25.50 5.22
N ARG A 5 5.54 25.74 6.03
CA ARG A 5 4.75 24.65 6.62
C ARG A 5 4.00 23.90 5.53
N ILE A 6 4.14 22.58 5.56
CA ILE A 6 3.50 21.68 4.61
C ILE A 6 2.38 20.92 5.32
N LYS A 7 1.21 20.85 4.68
CA LYS A 7 0.10 20.01 5.14
C LYS A 7 0.24 18.59 4.60
N ARG A 8 -0.36 17.62 5.29
CA ARG A 8 -0.53 16.27 4.76
C ARG A 8 -1.23 16.35 3.38
N GLU A 9 -0.74 15.55 2.42
CA GLU A 9 -1.24 15.47 1.03
C GLU A 9 -1.09 16.74 0.19
N GLN A 10 -0.39 17.76 0.70
CA GLN A 10 -0.04 18.92 -0.09
C GLN A 10 0.92 18.54 -1.22
N VAL A 11 0.58 18.91 -2.45
CA VAL A 11 1.45 18.72 -3.62
C VAL A 11 2.75 19.52 -3.41
N LEU A 12 3.89 18.82 -3.52
CA LEU A 12 5.23 19.41 -3.31
C LEU A 12 5.98 19.70 -4.60
N GLY A 13 5.58 19.07 -5.70
CA GLY A 13 6.24 19.18 -7.00
C GLY A 13 5.78 18.06 -7.94
N THR A 14 6.58 17.81 -8.96
CA THR A 14 6.41 16.74 -9.95
C THR A 14 7.66 15.85 -9.95
N SER A 15 7.55 14.59 -10.38
CA SER A 15 8.71 13.73 -10.61
C SER A 15 9.75 14.33 -11.56
N GLY A 16 11.01 13.92 -11.36
CA GLY A 16 12.10 14.12 -12.31
C GLY A 16 12.20 12.95 -13.29
N VAL A 17 13.34 12.85 -13.98
CA VAL A 17 13.62 11.76 -14.94
C VAL A 17 14.93 11.06 -14.56
N VAL A 18 14.92 9.73 -14.53
CA VAL A 18 16.09 8.86 -14.35
C VAL A 18 16.06 7.81 -15.46
N ASP A 19 17.17 7.68 -16.21
CA ASP A 19 17.29 6.77 -17.36
C ASP A 19 16.13 6.86 -18.37
N GLY A 20 15.70 8.08 -18.67
CA GLY A 20 14.61 8.36 -19.62
C GLY A 20 13.21 8.00 -19.13
N LYS A 21 13.06 7.62 -17.85
CA LYS A 21 11.76 7.33 -17.22
C LYS A 21 11.50 8.31 -16.10
N ASN A 22 10.25 8.77 -15.95
CA ASN A 22 9.92 9.61 -14.82
C ASN A 22 10.11 8.82 -13.53
N ALA A 23 10.77 9.43 -12.56
CA ALA A 23 11.08 8.83 -11.28
C ALA A 23 11.12 9.90 -10.18
N PHE A 24 10.85 9.47 -8.95
CA PHE A 24 11.08 10.26 -7.76
C PHE A 24 11.86 9.40 -6.75
N HIS A 25 12.82 10.01 -6.08
CA HIS A 25 13.51 9.42 -4.94
C HIS A 25 12.97 10.08 -3.68
N PHE A 26 12.52 9.28 -2.71
CA PHE A 26 12.13 9.77 -1.40
C PHE A 26 12.93 9.04 -0.33
N GLN A 27 13.29 9.77 0.73
CA GLN A 27 14.00 9.24 1.88
C GLN A 27 13.28 9.64 3.15
N ILE A 28 13.15 8.70 4.08
CA ILE A 28 12.65 8.95 5.44
C ILE A 28 13.85 8.90 6.37
N CYS A 29 14.13 10.02 7.03
CA CYS A 29 15.17 10.11 8.07
C CYS A 29 14.48 10.11 9.43
N CYS A 30 14.69 9.07 10.23
CA CYS A 30 14.14 8.98 11.58
C CYS A 30 15.07 8.18 12.50
N GLU A 31 14.87 8.31 13.81
CA GLU A 31 15.60 7.52 14.81
C GLU A 31 15.23 6.03 14.71
N GLN A 32 16.13 5.14 15.15
CA GLN A 32 15.94 3.68 15.09
C GLN A 32 14.58 3.22 15.62
N LYS A 33 14.13 3.79 16.76
CA LYS A 33 12.81 3.47 17.34
C LYS A 33 11.65 3.73 16.39
N MET A 34 11.75 4.74 15.52
CA MET A 34 10.71 5.00 14.50
C MET A 34 10.89 4.13 13.27
N LEU A 35 12.11 3.74 12.91
CA LEU A 35 12.32 2.71 11.89
C LEU A 35 11.67 1.40 12.32
N ASP A 36 11.81 0.98 13.58
CA ASP A 36 11.18 -0.26 14.08
C ASP A 36 9.65 -0.19 13.98
N VAL A 37 9.09 0.99 14.24
CA VAL A 37 7.65 1.27 14.11
C VAL A 37 7.17 1.30 12.65
N LEU A 38 7.99 1.83 11.73
CA LEU A 38 7.67 1.94 10.30
C LEU A 38 7.84 0.59 9.59
N CYS A 39 8.94 -0.10 9.84
CA CYS A 39 9.24 -1.41 9.28
C CYS A 39 8.33 -2.49 9.86
N GLY A 40 7.81 -2.28 11.07
CA GLY A 40 6.98 -3.25 11.80
C GLY A 40 7.70 -4.58 12.06
N ARG A 41 9.03 -4.61 11.87
CA ARG A 41 9.91 -5.79 11.97
C ARG A 41 11.30 -5.32 12.37
N ILE A 42 11.91 -6.08 13.28
CA ILE A 42 13.31 -5.94 13.68
C ILE A 42 14.18 -7.07 13.12
N HIS A 43 13.64 -8.29 12.94
CA HIS A 43 14.32 -9.44 12.31
C HIS A 43 13.29 -10.46 11.72
N GLY A 44 13.68 -11.24 10.71
CA GLY A 44 12.96 -12.46 10.27
C GLY A 44 11.65 -12.30 9.49
N GLY A 45 10.95 -13.43 9.27
CA GLY A 45 9.65 -13.51 8.58
C GLY A 45 8.48 -12.93 9.38
N ILE A 46 7.34 -12.71 8.71
CA ILE A 46 6.13 -12.18 9.35
C ILE A 46 5.61 -13.20 10.37
N ASN A 47 5.50 -12.79 11.64
CA ASN A 47 4.81 -13.59 12.63
C ASN A 47 3.29 -13.59 12.31
N ILE A 48 2.80 -14.70 11.77
CA ILE A 48 1.39 -14.91 11.39
C ILE A 48 0.52 -15.42 12.54
N ALA A 49 1.10 -15.67 13.72
CA ALA A 49 0.35 -16.15 14.90
C ALA A 49 -0.44 -15.03 15.60
N PHE A 50 -0.13 -13.76 15.29
CA PHE A 50 -0.82 -12.60 15.83
C PHE A 50 -1.26 -11.71 14.67
N PRO A 51 -2.45 -11.07 14.77
CA PRO A 51 -2.83 -10.06 13.81
C PRO A 51 -1.74 -8.97 13.76
N GLY A 52 -1.41 -8.54 12.55
CA GLY A 52 -0.53 -7.38 12.35
C GLY A 52 -1.17 -6.11 12.91
N ARG A 53 -0.60 -4.96 12.55
CA ARG A 53 -1.15 -3.67 12.98
C ARG A 53 -2.60 -3.53 12.51
N PHE A 54 -3.51 -3.25 13.44
CA PHE A 54 -4.94 -3.07 13.14
C PHE A 54 -5.26 -1.79 12.36
N LYS A 55 -4.35 -0.80 12.36
CA LYS A 55 -4.50 0.46 11.63
C LYS A 55 -3.15 0.90 11.05
N PRO A 56 -3.12 1.45 9.84
CA PRO A 56 -1.93 2.11 9.33
C PRO A 56 -1.61 3.32 10.23
N VAL A 57 -0.35 3.52 10.57
CA VAL A 57 0.08 4.72 11.31
C VAL A 57 0.30 5.89 10.36
N TYR A 58 0.58 5.62 9.08
CA TYR A 58 0.71 6.63 8.03
C TYR A 58 0.17 6.09 6.70
N GLY A 59 -0.55 6.94 5.95
CA GLY A 59 -1.04 6.64 4.60
C GLY A 59 -2.25 5.71 4.51
N SER A 60 -2.68 5.44 3.28
CA SER A 60 -3.64 4.40 2.93
C SER A 60 -2.97 3.02 2.94
N GLU A 61 -3.75 1.96 3.08
CA GLU A 61 -3.25 0.59 2.87
C GLU A 61 -3.28 0.29 1.37
N TYR A 62 -2.18 -0.25 0.85
CA TYR A 62 -2.04 -0.58 -0.56
C TYR A 62 -1.91 -2.09 -0.72
N TYR A 63 -2.81 -2.70 -1.50
CA TYR A 63 -2.78 -4.13 -1.81
C TYR A 63 -2.60 -4.32 -3.31
N TYR A 64 -1.81 -5.33 -3.68
CA TYR A 64 -1.69 -5.80 -5.05
C TYR A 64 -2.26 -7.21 -5.14
N PHE A 65 -3.19 -7.42 -6.06
CA PHE A 65 -3.76 -8.74 -6.38
C PHE A 65 -3.49 -9.05 -7.85
N PRO A 66 -2.65 -10.05 -8.16
CA PRO A 66 -2.43 -10.44 -9.55
C PRO A 66 -3.70 -11.01 -10.18
N ALA A 67 -3.77 -11.01 -11.51
CA ALA A 67 -4.77 -11.78 -12.24
C ALA A 67 -4.81 -13.25 -11.74
N GLY A 68 -6.00 -13.81 -11.56
CA GLY A 68 -6.24 -15.14 -11.01
C GLY A 68 -6.40 -15.19 -9.49
N THR A 69 -6.37 -14.05 -8.80
CA THR A 69 -6.59 -14.00 -7.35
C THR A 69 -8.04 -14.40 -7.02
N PRO A 70 -8.28 -15.35 -6.09
CA PRO A 70 -9.63 -15.75 -5.70
C PRO A 70 -10.34 -14.69 -4.86
N VAL A 71 -11.57 -14.35 -5.24
CA VAL A 71 -12.45 -13.42 -4.52
C VAL A 71 -13.60 -14.19 -3.89
N TYR A 72 -13.79 -14.02 -2.58
CA TYR A 72 -14.84 -14.67 -1.80
C TYR A 72 -15.91 -13.66 -1.40
N ARG A 73 -17.18 -14.04 -1.46
CA ARG A 73 -18.32 -13.15 -1.13
C ARG A 73 -18.37 -12.81 0.36
N ASP A 74 -17.99 -13.78 1.19
CA ASP A 74 -17.94 -13.67 2.64
C ASP A 74 -16.62 -14.22 3.15
N ILE A 75 -16.22 -13.81 4.35
CA ILE A 75 -15.07 -14.41 5.05
C ILE A 75 -15.36 -15.92 5.15
N PRO A 76 -14.52 -16.80 4.56
CA PRO A 76 -14.78 -18.24 4.60
C PRO A 76 -14.80 -18.72 6.05
N LYS A 77 -15.99 -18.95 6.60
CA LYS A 77 -16.15 -19.58 7.91
C LYS A 77 -16.00 -21.08 7.69
N GLY A 78 -14.76 -21.55 7.82
CA GLY A 78 -14.40 -22.94 7.51
C GLY A 78 -13.75 -23.06 6.13
N PHE A 79 -12.85 -24.04 6.02
CA PHE A 79 -11.89 -24.23 4.93
C PHE A 79 -12.48 -24.64 3.56
N VAL A 80 -13.77 -24.42 3.30
CA VAL A 80 -14.38 -24.96 2.07
C VAL A 80 -15.48 -24.06 1.51
N HIS A 81 -15.08 -22.95 0.90
CA HIS A 81 -15.92 -22.31 -0.10
C HIS A 81 -15.11 -22.14 -1.39
N ALA A 82 -15.70 -22.50 -2.52
CA ALA A 82 -15.14 -22.14 -3.81
C ALA A 82 -15.16 -20.61 -3.96
N PRO A 83 -14.16 -20.02 -4.64
CA PRO A 83 -14.17 -18.59 -4.90
C PRO A 83 -15.40 -18.20 -5.71
N ALA A 84 -15.99 -17.06 -5.39
CA ALA A 84 -17.11 -16.52 -6.14
C ALA A 84 -16.67 -16.09 -7.54
N ASN A 85 -15.46 -15.55 -7.66
CA ASN A 85 -14.81 -15.18 -8.91
C ASN A 85 -13.28 -15.27 -8.77
N LEU A 86 -12.59 -15.29 -9.91
CA LEU A 86 -11.16 -15.00 -10.00
C LEU A 86 -10.99 -13.60 -10.60
N THR A 87 -10.01 -12.83 -10.14
CA THR A 87 -9.64 -11.59 -10.81
C THR A 87 -9.18 -11.89 -12.24
N THR A 88 -9.63 -11.10 -13.22
CA THR A 88 -9.25 -11.29 -14.64
C THR A 88 -8.04 -10.46 -15.03
N GLU A 89 -7.64 -9.53 -14.17
CA GLU A 89 -6.55 -8.58 -14.36
C GLU A 89 -5.88 -8.28 -13.01
N ASP A 90 -4.75 -7.57 -13.09
CA ASP A 90 -4.02 -7.08 -11.93
C ASP A 90 -4.78 -5.93 -11.26
N LEU A 91 -5.01 -6.05 -9.95
CA LEU A 91 -5.68 -5.02 -9.15
C LEU A 91 -4.72 -4.36 -8.18
N TYR A 92 -4.79 -3.03 -8.12
CA TYR A 92 -4.13 -2.22 -7.10
C TYR A 92 -5.22 -1.58 -6.24
N ILE A 93 -5.34 -2.03 -4.99
CA ILE A 93 -6.37 -1.58 -4.05
C ILE A 93 -5.77 -0.59 -3.08
N ILE A 94 -6.44 0.55 -2.92
CA ILE A 94 -6.12 1.57 -1.92
C ILE A 94 -7.26 1.59 -0.91
N ASN A 95 -6.98 1.21 0.34
CA ASN A 95 -7.92 1.30 1.44
C ASN A 95 -7.58 2.51 2.32
N SER A 96 -8.47 3.50 2.34
CA SER A 96 -8.32 4.74 3.10
C SER A 96 -9.22 4.77 4.34
N GLY A 97 -9.50 3.63 4.96
CA GLY A 97 -10.21 3.51 6.25
C GLY A 97 -11.72 3.77 6.23
N GLY A 98 -12.21 4.59 5.30
CA GLY A 98 -13.65 4.80 5.02
C GLY A 98 -14.03 4.57 3.56
N ASP A 99 -13.07 4.69 2.64
CA ASP A 99 -13.24 4.48 1.21
C ASP A 99 -12.24 3.43 0.71
N THR A 100 -12.75 2.40 0.02
CA THR A 100 -11.90 1.46 -0.73
C THR A 100 -12.00 1.79 -2.21
N LYS A 101 -10.85 2.04 -2.85
CA LYS A 101 -10.76 2.27 -4.29
C LYS A 101 -10.01 1.11 -4.93
N THR A 102 -10.64 0.47 -5.92
CA THR A 102 -10.01 -0.54 -6.76
C THR A 102 -9.60 0.11 -8.07
N LEU A 103 -8.32 0.00 -8.42
CA LEU A 103 -7.76 0.48 -9.69
C LEU A 103 -7.40 -0.74 -10.55
N THR A 104 -7.93 -0.77 -11.77
CA THR A 104 -7.86 -1.91 -12.70
C THR A 104 -6.83 -1.72 -13.83
N GLU A 105 -6.20 -0.56 -13.93
CA GLU A 105 -5.25 -0.28 -15.00
C GLU A 105 -4.01 0.41 -14.45
N LYS A 106 -2.86 0.21 -15.11
CA LYS A 106 -1.65 1.05 -15.03
C LYS A 106 -1.94 2.49 -15.50
N LYS A 107 -2.99 3.14 -14.99
CA LYS A 107 -3.17 4.58 -15.12
C LYS A 107 -2.11 5.24 -14.27
N ARG A 108 -0.96 5.47 -14.91
CA ARG A 108 0.11 6.41 -14.57
C ARG A 108 0.15 6.77 -13.10
N TRP A 109 0.78 5.92 -12.32
CA TRP A 109 1.49 6.37 -11.14
C TRP A 109 2.64 7.27 -11.61
N PHE A 110 2.37 8.55 -11.78
CA PHE A 110 3.39 9.59 -11.70
C PHE A 110 3.07 10.39 -10.44
N LEU A 111 3.63 9.93 -9.32
CA LEU A 111 4.14 10.85 -8.30
C LEU A 111 5.34 11.59 -8.90
#